data_AF-A0A4Y6GTJ9-F1
#
_entry.id   AF-A0A4Y6GTJ9-F1
#
_cell.length_a   1.000
_cell.length_b   1.000
_cell.length_c   1.000
_cell.angle_alpha   90.00
_cell.angle_beta   90.00
_cell.angle_gamma   90.00
#
_symmetry.space_group_name_H-M   'P 1'
#
loop_
_entity.id
_entity.type
_entity.pdbx_description
1 polymer ?
#
loop_
_entity_poly.entity_id
_entity_poly.type
_entity_poly.pdbx_seq_one_letter_code
_entity_poly.pdbx_strand_id
1 'polypeptide(L)'
;MDKPKGSFRKSKKSFRKPLPPIQSGDRIDYQSIDLIRQFISQQGKILSRRVNRLTLKQQRFLTLAIKQARILAFLPFTNTESLEKMKTRIREARLKAEEARLKAKEARLKKAKEARLKAEEARLKKAKDARLKAKETRKKTFRKIFINPKKSKLNTETS
;
A
#
# COMPACT_ATOMS: atom_id res chain seq x y z
N MET A 1 30.07 -13.00 35.86
CA MET A 1 29.75 -12.10 34.72
C MET A 1 28.24 -12.00 34.63
N ASP A 2 27.65 -11.21 35.51
CA ASP A 2 26.19 -11.13 35.69
C ASP A 2 25.64 -9.93 34.93
N LYS A 3 24.79 -10.19 33.93
CA LYS A 3 24.08 -9.12 33.21
C LYS A 3 22.92 -8.62 34.07
N PRO A 4 22.78 -7.31 34.31
CA PRO A 4 21.59 -6.80 34.97
C PRO A 4 20.37 -6.89 34.04
N LYS A 5 19.32 -7.57 34.50
CA LYS A 5 18.00 -7.57 33.85
C LYS A 5 17.37 -6.18 34.02
N GLY A 6 17.44 -5.36 32.99
CA GLY A 6 16.82 -4.04 32.96
C GLY A 6 15.32 -4.13 33.24
N SER A 7 14.88 -3.63 34.40
CA SER A 7 13.46 -3.51 34.71
C SER A 7 12.87 -2.39 33.85
N PHE A 8 12.24 -2.77 32.73
CA PHE A 8 11.38 -1.87 31.95
C PHE A 8 10.13 -1.51 32.78
N ARG A 9 10.31 -0.69 33.81
CA ARG A 9 9.20 -0.02 34.50
C ARG A 9 8.70 1.08 33.57
N LYS A 10 7.83 0.72 32.63
CA LYS A 10 7.05 1.71 31.87
C LYS A 10 6.40 2.64 32.90
N SER A 11 6.71 3.94 32.82
CA SER A 11 6.05 4.93 33.66
C SER A 11 4.55 4.75 33.46
N LYS A 12 3.81 4.56 34.56
CA LYS A 12 2.35 4.53 34.53
C LYS A 12 1.89 5.95 34.22
N LYS A 13 2.02 6.37 32.96
CA LYS A 13 1.41 7.61 32.48
C LYS A 13 -0.07 7.44 32.78
N SER A 14 -0.56 8.18 33.77
CA SER A 14 -1.98 8.14 34.10
C SER A 14 -2.71 8.52 32.82
N PHE A 15 -3.47 7.58 32.27
CA PHE A 15 -4.41 7.91 31.22
C PHE A 15 -5.36 8.91 31.85
N ARG A 16 -5.09 10.20 31.69
CA ARG A 16 -6.00 11.27 32.08
C ARG A 16 -7.25 11.03 31.24
N LYS A 17 -8.23 10.37 31.85
CA LYS A 17 -9.47 10.00 31.20
C LYS A 17 -10.18 11.30 30.84
N PRO A 18 -10.50 11.53 29.56
CA PRO A 18 -11.34 12.66 29.16
C PRO A 18 -12.65 12.62 29.93
N LEU A 19 -13.12 13.79 30.36
CA LEU A 19 -14.40 13.93 31.04
C LEU A 19 -15.55 13.47 30.13
N PRO A 20 -16.60 12.85 30.69
CA PRO A 20 -17.77 12.49 29.91
C PRO A 20 -18.44 13.74 29.33
N PRO A 21 -19.07 13.66 28.14
CA PRO A 21 -19.73 14.82 27.52
C PRO A 21 -20.96 15.31 28.31
N ILE A 22 -21.61 14.41 29.07
CA ILE A 22 -22.82 14.72 29.86
C ILE A 22 -22.42 14.81 31.34
N GLN A 23 -22.78 15.93 31.98
CA GLN A 23 -22.60 16.11 33.41
C GLN A 23 -23.74 15.47 34.21
N SER A 24 -23.54 15.25 35.51
CA SER A 24 -24.50 14.55 36.36
C SER A 24 -25.84 15.31 36.56
N GLY A 25 -25.90 16.60 36.21
CA GLY A 25 -27.10 17.44 36.32
C GLY A 25 -27.90 17.62 35.03
N ASP A 26 -27.38 17.16 33.89
CA ASP A 26 -28.04 17.36 32.60
C ASP A 26 -29.23 16.40 32.46
N ARG A 27 -30.39 16.96 32.12
CA ARG A 27 -31.59 16.17 31.81
C ARG A 27 -31.48 15.63 30.37
N ILE A 28 -31.67 14.32 30.21
CA ILE A 28 -31.60 13.64 28.92
C ILE A 28 -33.02 13.36 28.43
N ASP A 29 -33.55 14.29 27.65
CA ASP A 29 -34.90 14.22 27.09
C ASP A 29 -34.87 13.89 25.59
N TYR A 30 -35.94 13.29 25.07
CA TYR A 30 -36.06 12.89 23.66
C TYR A 30 -36.12 14.08 22.68
N GLN A 31 -36.40 15.28 23.19
CA GLN A 31 -36.48 16.53 22.41
C GLN A 31 -35.10 17.12 22.12
N SER A 32 -34.09 16.80 22.92
CA SER A 32 -32.72 17.28 22.78
C SER A 32 -31.97 16.52 21.68
N ILE A 33 -32.42 16.68 20.43
CA ILE A 33 -31.95 15.92 19.26
C ILE A 33 -30.43 16.08 19.07
N ASP A 34 -29.90 17.28 19.26
CA ASP A 34 -28.47 17.57 19.06
C ASP A 34 -27.58 16.82 20.05
N LEU A 35 -28.03 16.68 21.30
CA LEU A 35 -27.34 15.87 22.30
C LEU A 35 -27.41 14.39 21.92
N ILE A 36 -28.61 13.91 21.57
CA ILE A 36 -28.83 12.50 21.23
C ILE A 36 -28.03 12.07 20.00
N ARG A 37 -27.92 12.95 18.99
CA ARG A 37 -27.18 12.70 17.74
C ARG A 37 -25.71 12.36 17.98
N GLN A 38 -25.10 12.88 19.05
CA GLN A 38 -23.71 12.57 19.40
C GLN A 38 -23.51 11.13 19.91
N PHE A 39 -24.56 10.50 20.42
CA PHE A 39 -24.50 9.15 21.01
C PHE A 39 -25.04 8.05 20.11
N ILE A 40 -25.39 8.38 18.87
CA ILE A 40 -25.76 7.43 17.83
C ILE A 40 -24.65 7.36 16.77
N SER A 41 -24.50 6.21 16.13
CA SER A 41 -23.61 6.08 14.99
C SER A 41 -24.22 6.73 13.75
N GLN A 42 -23.39 6.95 12.72
CA GLN A 42 -23.85 7.41 11.41
C GLN A 42 -24.89 6.47 10.77
N GLN A 43 -24.96 5.20 11.20
CA GLN A 43 -25.93 4.20 10.76
C GLN A 43 -27.28 4.33 11.49
N GLY A 44 -27.36 5.18 12.52
CA GLY A 44 -28.50 5.26 13.43
C GLY A 44 -28.49 4.17 14.50
N LYS A 45 -27.36 3.57 14.86
CA LYS A 45 -27.28 2.58 15.97
C LYS A 45 -26.87 3.27 17.27
N ILE A 46 -27.40 2.82 18.41
CA ILE A 46 -27.03 3.36 19.73
C ILE A 46 -25.59 2.93 20.06
N LEU A 47 -24.73 3.90 20.38
CA LEU A 47 -23.36 3.60 20.79
C LEU A 47 -23.33 3.00 22.20
N SER A 48 -22.39 2.08 22.41
CA SER A 48 -22.23 1.42 23.71
C SER A 48 -21.72 2.38 24.78
N ARG A 49 -22.06 2.12 26.04
CA ARG A 49 -21.58 2.89 27.20
C ARG A 49 -20.05 3.04 27.24
N ARG A 50 -19.29 2.03 26.80
CA ARG A 50 -17.82 2.06 26.81
C ARG A 50 -17.25 3.10 25.85
N VAL A 51 -17.93 3.30 24.71
CA VAL A 51 -17.55 4.30 23.71
C VAL A 51 -17.92 5.69 24.21
N ASN A 52 -19.16 5.85 24.72
CA ASN A 52 -19.69 7.13 25.19
C ASN A 52 -19.11 7.57 26.54
N ARG A 53 -18.53 6.65 27.30
CA ARG A 53 -17.95 6.86 28.65
C ARG A 53 -18.93 7.42 29.67
N LEU A 54 -20.21 7.06 29.54
CA LEU A 54 -21.28 7.47 30.45
C LEU A 54 -21.39 6.55 31.67
N THR A 55 -22.03 7.06 32.72
CA THR A 55 -22.51 6.24 33.84
C THR A 55 -23.62 5.29 33.36
N LEU A 56 -23.86 4.20 34.11
CA LEU A 56 -24.92 3.26 33.76
C LEU A 56 -26.31 3.91 33.79
N LYS A 57 -26.56 4.81 34.75
CA LYS A 57 -27.81 5.56 34.86
C LYS A 57 -28.05 6.44 33.64
N GLN A 58 -27.06 7.27 33.28
CA GLN A 58 -27.13 8.12 32.08
C GLN A 58 -27.36 7.31 30.81
N GLN A 59 -26.66 6.18 30.62
CA GLN A 59 -26.86 5.33 29.44
C GLN A 59 -28.30 4.77 29.37
N ARG A 60 -28.92 4.42 30.50
CA ARG A 60 -30.31 3.96 30.55
C ARG A 60 -31.28 5.06 30.11
N PHE A 61 -31.15 6.26 30.68
CA PHE A 61 -31.96 7.42 30.29
C PHE A 61 -31.78 7.78 28.81
N LEU A 62 -30.53 7.83 28.35
CA LEU A 62 -30.21 8.07 26.94
C LEU A 62 -30.86 7.02 26.01
N THR A 63 -30.82 5.74 26.39
CA THR A 63 -31.42 4.67 25.59
C THR A 63 -32.93 4.82 25.49
N LEU A 64 -33.59 5.23 26.58
CA LEU A 64 -35.03 5.52 26.59
C LEU A 64 -35.36 6.71 25.70
N ALA A 65 -34.64 7.83 25.87
CA ALA A 65 -34.80 9.04 25.06
C ALA A 65 -34.61 8.77 23.56
N ILE A 66 -33.58 7.99 23.18
CA ILE A 66 -33.35 7.60 21.77
C ILE A 66 -34.52 6.77 21.24
N LYS A 67 -35.03 5.81 22.02
CA LYS A 67 -36.16 4.97 21.58
C LYS A 67 -37.42 5.80 21.39
N GLN A 68 -37.72 6.73 22.31
CA GLN A 68 -38.83 7.67 22.19
C GLN A 68 -38.67 8.55 20.94
N ALA A 69 -37.50 9.15 20.74
CA ALA A 69 -37.21 9.97 19.56
C ALA A 69 -37.37 9.21 18.24
N ARG A 70 -37.08 7.90 18.20
CA ARG A 70 -37.32 7.06 17.02
C ARG A 70 -38.79 6.78 16.77
N ILE A 71 -39.56 6.51 17.82
CA ILE A 71 -41.01 6.29 17.71
C ILE A 71 -41.70 7.56 17.19
N LEU A 72 -41.24 8.73 17.64
CA LEU A 72 -41.71 10.04 17.18
C LEU A 72 -41.08 10.51 15.85
N ALA A 73 -40.33 9.64 15.16
CA ALA A 73 -39.67 9.94 13.89
C ALA A 73 -38.65 11.10 13.89
N PHE A 74 -38.19 11.59 15.04
CA PHE A 74 -37.08 12.55 15.12
C PHE A 74 -35.73 11.94 14.73
N LEU A 75 -35.59 10.62 14.87
CA LEU A 75 -34.40 9.88 14.50
C LEU A 75 -34.75 8.65 13.64
N PRO A 76 -33.97 8.35 12.59
CA PRO A 76 -34.19 7.16 11.79
C PRO A 76 -33.79 5.89 12.55
N PHE A 77 -34.49 4.79 12.28
CA PHE A 77 -34.12 3.46 12.78
C PHE A 77 -32.85 2.93 12.10
N THR A 78 -32.70 3.20 10.81
CA THR A 78 -31.56 2.80 9.98
C THR A 78 -31.21 3.93 9.01
N ASN A 79 -29.93 4.22 8.87
CA ASN A 79 -29.42 5.10 7.83
C ASN A 79 -28.63 4.25 6.82
N THR A 80 -29.31 3.82 5.76
CA THR A 80 -28.76 2.95 4.72
C THR A 80 -27.77 3.69 3.82
N GLU A 81 -27.97 4.99 3.59
CA GLU A 81 -27.09 5.78 2.72
C GLU A 81 -25.65 5.84 3.23
N SER A 82 -25.46 6.01 4.54
CA SER A 82 -24.13 6.09 5.11
C SER A 82 -23.37 4.77 5.03
N LEU A 83 -24.09 3.65 5.16
CA LEU A 83 -23.57 2.30 4.97
C LEU A 83 -23.16 2.05 3.52
N GLU A 84 -24.01 2.39 2.57
CA GLU A 84 -23.72 2.19 1.15
C GLU A 84 -22.53 3.06 0.72
N LYS A 85 -22.46 4.33 1.13
CA LYS A 85 -21.32 5.22 0.89
C LYS A 85 -20.00 4.66 1.46
N MET A 86 -20.04 3.97 2.60
CA MET A 86 -18.85 3.33 3.16
C MET A 86 -18.43 2.09 2.35
N LYS A 87 -19.39 1.25 1.97
CA LYS A 87 -19.13 0.04 1.17
C LYS A 87 -18.55 0.40 -0.20
N THR A 88 -19.10 1.41 -0.87
CA THR A 88 -18.60 1.87 -2.18
C THR A 88 -17.17 2.37 -2.06
N ARG A 89 -16.85 3.19 -1.06
CA ARG A 89 -15.46 3.64 -0.80
C ARG A 89 -14.49 2.48 -0.58
N ILE A 90 -14.88 1.46 0.17
CA ILE A 90 -14.05 0.26 0.38
C ILE A 90 -13.84 -0.48 -0.94
N ARG A 91 -14.90 -0.64 -1.74
CA ARG A 91 -14.83 -1.28 -3.06
C ARG A 91 -13.93 -0.50 -4.01
N GLU A 92 -14.10 0.82 -4.10
CA GLU A 92 -13.28 1.72 -4.91
C GLU A 92 -11.81 1.67 -4.49
N ALA A 93 -11.52 1.70 -3.19
CA ALA A 93 -10.16 1.58 -2.68
C ALA A 93 -9.50 0.24 -3.06
N ARG A 94 -10.27 -0.86 -3.03
CA ARG A 94 -9.80 -2.18 -3.47
C ARG A 94 -9.51 -2.21 -4.97
N LEU A 95 -10.42 -1.68 -5.79
CA LEU A 95 -10.25 -1.61 -7.24
C LEU A 95 -9.02 -0.77 -7.60
N LYS A 96 -8.88 0.42 -6.99
CA LYS A 96 -7.71 1.29 -7.19
C LYS A 96 -6.39 0.61 -6.82
N ALA A 97 -6.37 -0.18 -5.75
CA ALA A 97 -5.19 -0.94 -5.36
C ALA A 97 -4.86 -2.08 -6.35
N GLU A 98 -5.88 -2.71 -6.93
CA GLU A 98 -5.73 -3.78 -7.92
C GLU A 98 -5.25 -3.23 -9.26
N GLU A 99 -5.83 -2.12 -9.73
CA GLU A 99 -5.37 -1.37 -10.90
C GLU A 99 -3.90 -0.95 -10.76
N ALA A 100 -3.50 -0.42 -9.61
CA ALA A 100 -2.11 -0.04 -9.35
C ALA A 100 -1.16 -1.25 -9.42
N ARG A 101 -1.60 -2.42 -8.93
CA ARG A 101 -0.83 -3.68 -9.01
C ARG A 101 -0.68 -4.15 -10.45
N LEU A 102 -1.75 -4.13 -11.23
CA LEU A 102 -1.72 -4.50 -12.65
C LEU A 102 -0.80 -3.57 -13.43
N LYS A 103 -0.92 -2.25 -13.25
CA LYS A 103 -0.05 -1.25 -13.87
C LYS A 103 1.42 -1.47 -13.53
N ALA A 104 1.73 -1.80 -12.28
CA ALA A 104 3.09 -2.13 -11.87
C ALA A 104 3.60 -3.43 -12.52
N LYS A 105 2.75 -4.45 -12.65
CA LYS A 105 3.08 -5.72 -13.32
C LYS A 105 3.35 -5.51 -14.82
N GLU A 106 2.51 -4.71 -15.48
CA GLU A 106 2.69 -4.34 -16.89
C GLU A 106 3.99 -3.56 -17.11
N ALA A 107 4.29 -2.57 -16.26
CA ALA A 107 5.53 -1.80 -16.35
C ALA A 107 6.76 -2.71 -16.19
N ARG A 108 6.73 -3.66 -15.25
CA ARG A 108 7.79 -4.67 -15.09
C ARG A 108 7.94 -5.54 -16.33
N LEU A 109 6.82 -6.00 -16.90
CA LEU A 109 6.84 -6.82 -18.11
C LEU A 109 7.40 -6.06 -19.32
N LYS A 110 7.00 -4.80 -19.51
CA LYS A 110 7.53 -3.92 -20.57
C LYS A 110 9.04 -3.72 -20.41
N LYS A 111 9.48 -3.34 -19.21
CA LYS A 111 10.92 -3.18 -18.90
C LYS A 111 11.72 -4.47 -19.14
N ALA A 112 11.16 -5.62 -18.78
CA ALA A 112 11.80 -6.92 -19.03
C ALA A 112 11.89 -7.26 -20.53
N LYS A 113 10.83 -6.97 -21.31
CA LYS A 113 10.82 -7.15 -22.77
C LYS A 113 11.83 -6.24 -23.46
N GLU A 114 11.87 -4.96 -23.08
CA GLU A 114 12.85 -3.99 -23.60
C GLU A 114 14.29 -4.39 -23.29
N ALA A 115 14.56 -4.84 -22.06
CA ALA A 115 15.88 -5.33 -21.67
C ALA A 115 16.30 -6.57 -22.50
N ARG A 116 15.37 -7.47 -22.80
CA ARG A 116 15.61 -8.64 -23.66
C ARG A 116 15.94 -8.23 -25.10
N LEU A 117 15.15 -7.35 -25.70
CA LEU A 117 15.40 -6.83 -27.06
C LEU A 117 16.77 -6.14 -27.14
N LYS A 118 17.08 -5.27 -26.18
CA LYS A 118 18.38 -4.58 -26.13
C LYS A 118 19.56 -5.54 -26.00
N ALA A 119 19.39 -6.63 -25.24
CA ALA A 119 20.42 -7.67 -25.11
C ALA A 119 20.60 -8.46 -26.41
N GLU A 120 19.51 -8.76 -27.13
CA GLU A 120 19.55 -9.43 -28.43
C GLU A 120 20.24 -8.56 -29.49
N GLU A 121 19.87 -7.28 -29.58
CA GLU A 121 20.51 -6.31 -30.49
C GLU A 121 22.01 -6.20 -30.22
N ALA A 122 22.41 -6.12 -28.95
CA ALA A 122 23.82 -6.08 -28.57
C ALA A 122 24.58 -7.35 -28.96
N ARG A 123 23.96 -8.53 -28.82
CA ARG A 123 24.53 -9.81 -29.28
C ARG A 123 24.71 -9.83 -30.79
N LEU A 124 23.70 -9.39 -31.55
CA LEU A 124 23.74 -9.34 -33.00
C LEU A 124 24.83 -8.38 -33.49
N LYS A 125 24.95 -7.20 -32.86
CA LYS A 125 25.99 -6.21 -33.16
C LYS A 125 27.38 -6.79 -32.91
N LYS A 126 27.62 -7.39 -31.73
CA LYS A 126 28.89 -8.04 -31.40
C LYS A 126 29.25 -9.17 -32.37
N ALA A 127 28.27 -9.96 -32.81
CA ALA A 127 28.48 -11.01 -33.81
C ALA A 127 28.85 -10.45 -35.19
N LYS A 128 28.18 -9.38 -35.63
CA LYS A 128 28.50 -8.68 -36.89
C LYS A 128 29.91 -8.08 -36.86
N ASP A 129 30.27 -7.42 -35.77
CA ASP A 129 31.58 -6.80 -35.58
C ASP A 129 32.70 -7.86 -35.57
N ALA A 130 32.49 -8.99 -34.88
CA ALA A 130 33.42 -10.12 -34.88
C ALA A 130 33.59 -10.71 -36.29
N ARG A 131 32.49 -10.83 -37.05
CA ARG A 131 32.52 -11.33 -38.43
C ARG A 131 33.27 -10.39 -39.37
N LEU A 132 33.12 -9.07 -39.20
CA LEU A 132 33.84 -8.07 -40.00
C LEU A 132 35.34 -8.12 -39.69
N LYS A 133 35.69 -8.16 -38.40
CA LYS A 133 37.09 -8.34 -37.95
C LYS A 133 37.72 -9.62 -38.49
N ALA A 134 36.99 -10.74 -38.51
CA ALA A 134 37.46 -11.99 -39.09
C ALA A 134 37.66 -11.93 -40.62
N LYS A 135 36.83 -11.16 -41.33
CA LYS A 135 37.03 -10.89 -42.77
C LYS A 135 38.26 -10.03 -43.01
N GLU A 136 38.47 -9.00 -42.20
CA GLU A 136 39.66 -8.14 -42.29
C GLU A 136 40.95 -8.90 -41.99
N THR A 137 40.96 -9.74 -40.95
CA THR A 137 42.12 -10.60 -40.66
C THR A 137 42.39 -11.56 -41.80
N ARG A 138 41.36 -12.20 -42.37
CA ARG A 138 41.48 -13.04 -43.58
C ARG A 138 42.03 -12.28 -44.79
N LYS A 139 41.56 -11.04 -45.03
CA LYS A 139 42.06 -10.20 -46.13
C LYS A 139 43.53 -9.82 -45.91
N LYS A 140 43.90 -9.52 -44.66
CA LYS A 140 45.28 -9.19 -44.26
C LYS A 140 46.22 -10.40 -44.38
N THR A 141 45.79 -11.59 -43.95
CA THR A 141 46.57 -12.83 -44.12
C THR A 141 46.70 -13.20 -45.60
N PHE A 142 45.62 -13.11 -46.38
CA PHE A 142 45.67 -13.33 -47.82
C PHE A 142 46.67 -12.39 -48.53
N ARG A 143 46.64 -11.09 -48.23
CA ARG A 143 47.61 -10.11 -48.77
C ARG A 143 49.05 -10.41 -48.33
N LYS A 144 49.27 -10.86 -47.09
CA LYS A 144 50.59 -11.24 -46.59
C LYS A 144 51.15 -12.50 -47.28
N ILE A 145 50.30 -13.49 -47.56
CA ILE A 145 50.69 -14.77 -48.15
C ILE A 145 50.86 -14.66 -49.67
N PHE A 146 49.90 -14.05 -50.38
CA PHE A 146 49.84 -14.10 -51.85
C PHE A 146 50.40 -12.84 -52.55
N ILE A 147 50.34 -11.67 -51.91
CA ILE A 147 50.76 -10.40 -52.55
C ILE A 147 52.20 -10.01 -52.12
N ASN A 148 52.58 -10.26 -50.86
CA ASN A 148 53.91 -9.90 -50.31
C ASN A 148 54.68 -11.12 -49.72
N PRO A 149 55.04 -12.15 -50.51
CA PRO A 149 55.54 -13.43 -49.99
C PRO A 149 56.98 -13.40 -49.42
N LYS A 150 57.80 -12.39 -49.71
CA LYS A 150 59.23 -12.36 -49.34
C LYS A 150 59.53 -12.26 -47.83
N LYS A 151 58.53 -12.16 -46.95
CA LYS A 151 58.71 -12.04 -45.48
C LYS A 151 58.22 -13.26 -44.67
N SER A 152 57.77 -14.36 -45.28
CA SER A 152 57.13 -15.47 -44.55
C SER A 152 58.00 -16.71 -44.31
N LYS A 153 59.19 -16.80 -44.91
CA LYS A 153 60.13 -17.91 -44.69
C LYS A 153 61.23 -17.45 -43.73
N LEU A 154 61.09 -17.65 -42.41
CA LEU A 154 62.22 -17.49 -41.48
C LEU A 154 62.04 -18.13 -40.08
N ASN A 155 60.95 -18.85 -39.78
CA ASN A 155 60.76 -19.43 -38.44
C ASN A 155 60.29 -20.90 -38.50
N THR A 156 61.15 -21.82 -38.92
CA THR A 156 61.00 -23.27 -38.67
C THR A 156 62.37 -23.95 -38.59
N GLU A 157 63.32 -23.42 -37.83
CA GLU A 157 64.54 -24.14 -37.46
C GLU A 157 64.94 -23.70 -36.06
N THR A 158 64.67 -24.52 -35.05
CA THR A 158 65.54 -24.80 -33.90
C THR A 158 64.91 -25.89 -33.05
N SER A 159 65.76 -26.87 -32.73
CA SER A 159 65.61 -28.02 -31.84
C SER A 159 65.02 -27.74 -30.47
#